data_AF-A0A6J5ZVH1-F1
#
_entry.id   AF-A0A6J5ZVH1-F1
#
_cell.length_a   1.000
_cell.length_b   1.000
_cell.length_c   1.000
_cell.angle_alpha   90.00
_cell.angle_beta   90.00
_cell.angle_gamma   90.00
#
_symmetry.space_group_name_H-M   'P 1'
#
loop_
_entity.id
_entity.type
_entity.pdbx_description
1 polymer ?
#
loop_
_entity_poly.entity_id
_entity_poly.type
_entity_poly.pdbx_seq_one_letter_code
_entity_poly.pdbx_strand_id
1 'polypeptide(L)' 'MSATTLKPLRRERQPADGCRTVGQGARGLTLDDLIVGVWEGLHADHSVACPVCGAAMMPRVRTGPRPVAGKCDSCRSILG' A
#
# COMPACT_ATOMS: atom_id res chain seq x y z
N MET A 1 -23.94 -11.90 41.30
CA MET A 1 -22.94 -12.65 40.51
C MET A 1 -22.96 -12.05 39.11
N SER A 2 -21.99 -11.18 38.81
CA SER A 2 -22.03 -10.24 37.68
C SER A 2 -21.60 -10.89 36.36
N ALA A 3 -22.40 -10.72 35.31
CA ALA A 3 -22.06 -11.13 33.96
C ALA A 3 -21.31 -10.00 33.26
N THR A 4 -20.01 -10.18 33.03
CA THR A 4 -19.20 -9.25 32.24
C THR A 4 -19.47 -9.48 30.76
N THR A 5 -20.32 -8.65 30.16
CA THR A 5 -20.51 -8.59 28.71
C THR A 5 -19.24 -8.03 28.06
N LEU A 6 -18.38 -8.91 27.55
CA LEU A 6 -17.29 -8.54 26.66
C LEU A 6 -17.86 -8.24 25.27
N LYS A 7 -17.98 -6.95 24.95
CA LYS A 7 -18.33 -6.47 23.61
C LYS A 7 -17.13 -6.77 22.69
N PRO A 8 -17.28 -7.47 21.54
CA PRO A 8 -16.19 -7.63 20.62
C PRO A 8 -15.84 -6.25 20.05
N LEU A 9 -14.61 -5.82 20.27
CA LEU A 9 -14.00 -4.70 19.56
C LEU A 9 -13.93 -5.10 18.10
N ARG A 10 -14.99 -4.81 17.33
CA ARG A 10 -14.90 -4.76 15.87
C ARG A 10 -13.79 -3.76 15.57
N ARG A 11 -12.64 -4.28 15.17
CA ARG A 11 -11.53 -3.49 14.64
C ARG A 11 -11.95 -3.07 13.24
N GLU A 12 -12.80 -2.05 13.18
CA GLU A 12 -13.12 -1.37 11.93
C GLU A 12 -11.80 -0.81 11.42
N ARG A 13 -11.31 -1.39 10.31
CA ARG A 13 -10.16 -0.84 9.58
C ARG A 13 -10.57 0.57 9.18
N GLN A 14 -10.03 1.54 9.90
CA GLN A 14 -10.18 2.96 9.58
C GLN A 14 -9.78 3.17 8.12
N PRO A 15 -10.63 3.76 7.28
CA PRO A 15 -10.19 4.26 6.00
C PRO A 15 -9.08 5.29 6.28
N ALA A 16 -7.96 5.14 5.58
CA ALA A 16 -6.86 6.09 5.63
C ALA A 16 -7.32 7.42 5.00
N ASP A 17 -8.02 8.23 5.78
CA ASP A 17 -8.23 9.64 5.47
C ASP A 17 -6.87 10.35 5.58
N GLY A 18 -6.29 10.66 4.42
CA GLY A 18 -5.23 11.66 4.33
C GLY A 18 -3.81 11.15 4.10
N CYS A 19 -3.59 10.37 3.05
CA CYS A 19 -2.37 10.56 2.26
C CYS A 19 -2.79 10.58 0.80
N ARG A 20 -2.68 11.74 0.15
CA ARG A 20 -3.01 11.92 -1.26
C ARG A 20 -2.02 11.05 -2.06
N THR A 21 -2.41 9.82 -2.35
CA THR A 21 -1.60 8.90 -3.14
C THR A 21 -1.43 9.52 -4.53
N VAL A 22 -0.17 9.72 -4.93
CA VAL A 22 0.20 10.03 -6.32
C VAL A 22 -0.14 8.81 -7.16
N GLY A 23 -1.43 8.67 -7.46
CA GLY A 23 -2.02 7.67 -8.33
C GLY A 23 -3.03 8.35 -9.26
N GLN A 24 -2.80 9.63 -9.54
CA GLN A 24 -3.61 10.37 -10.50
C GLN A 24 -2.95 10.13 -11.85
N GLY A 25 -3.56 9.27 -12.67
CA GLY A 25 -3.15 9.05 -14.05
C GLY A 25 -3.08 10.38 -14.78
N ALA A 26 -1.89 10.98 -14.79
CA ALA A 26 -1.61 12.18 -15.54
C ALA A 26 -1.59 11.74 -17.00
N ARG A 27 -2.58 12.21 -17.76
CA ARG A 27 -2.66 12.00 -19.20
C ARG A 27 -1.31 12.42 -19.82
N GLY A 28 -0.52 11.45 -20.27
CA GLY A 28 0.82 11.67 -20.83
C GLY A 28 1.97 10.92 -20.15
N LEU A 29 1.77 10.28 -18.99
CA LEU A 29 2.79 9.40 -18.40
C LEU A 29 2.79 8.03 -19.06
N THR A 30 3.98 7.52 -19.36
CA THR A 30 4.17 6.15 -19.88
C THR A 30 3.94 5.13 -18.77
N LEU A 31 3.80 3.85 -19.16
CA LEU A 31 3.80 2.76 -18.19
C LEU A 31 5.10 2.77 -17.38
N ASP A 32 6.24 3.02 -18.02
CA ASP A 32 7.53 3.09 -17.35
C ASP A 32 7.57 4.22 -16.31
N ASP A 33 7.04 5.40 -16.61
CA ASP A 33 6.95 6.49 -15.62
C ASP A 33 6.12 6.09 -14.39
N LEU A 34 5.01 5.37 -14.62
CA LEU A 34 4.18 4.85 -13.54
C LEU A 34 4.93 3.80 -12.71
N ILE A 35 5.62 2.87 -13.36
CA ILE A 35 6.39 1.82 -12.68
C ILE A 35 7.57 2.42 -11.90
N VAL A 36 8.29 3.38 -12.48
CA VAL A 36 9.38 4.11 -11.81
C VAL A 36 8.85 4.87 -10.60
N GLY A 37 7.74 5.62 -10.74
CA GLY A 37 7.16 6.34 -9.61
C GLY A 37 6.73 5.44 -8.44
N VAL A 38 6.16 4.27 -8.76
CA VAL A 38 5.82 3.26 -7.74
C VAL A 38 7.08 2.70 -7.07
N TRP A 39 8.14 2.43 -7.83
CA TRP A 39 9.42 1.97 -7.29
C TRP A 39 10.09 2.99 -6.39
N GLU A 40 10.15 4.26 -6.79
CA GLU A 40 10.74 5.33 -5.98
C GLU A 40 10.00 5.51 -4.66
N GLY A 41 8.66 5.47 -4.67
CA GLY A 41 7.88 5.51 -3.45
C GLY A 41 8.15 4.33 -2.52
N LEU A 42 8.26 3.12 -3.06
CA LEU A 42 8.61 1.93 -2.28
C LEU A 42 10.03 2.00 -1.72
N HIS A 43 11.01 2.48 -2.50
CA HIS A 43 12.40 2.66 -2.05
C HIS A 43 12.54 3.72 -0.95
N ALA A 44 11.67 4.72 -0.96
CA ALA A 44 11.56 5.72 0.10
C ALA A 44 10.79 5.20 1.35
N ASP A 45 10.52 3.90 1.42
CA ASP A 45 9.73 3.25 2.49
C ASP A 45 8.30 3.80 2.64
N HIS A 46 7.75 4.34 1.54
CA HIS A 46 6.39 4.86 1.50
C HIS A 46 5.39 3.84 0.94
N SER A 47 4.14 3.95 1.39
CA SER A 47 3.02 3.22 0.77
C SER A 47 2.61 3.91 -0.53
N VAL A 48 2.42 3.13 -1.59
CA VAL A 48 2.10 3.62 -2.94
C VAL A 48 0.81 3.00 -3.46
N ALA A 49 0.22 3.57 -4.52
CA ALA A 49 -0.93 2.96 -5.19
C ALA A 49 -0.47 1.75 -6.01
N CYS A 50 -1.18 0.63 -5.90
CA CYS A 50 -0.92 -0.55 -6.70
C CYS A 50 -1.25 -0.26 -8.18
N PRO A 51 -0.31 -0.45 -9.12
CA PRO A 51 -0.57 -0.17 -10.53
C PRO A 51 -1.62 -1.11 -11.15
N VAL A 52 -1.94 -2.23 -10.48
CA VAL A 52 -2.91 -3.23 -10.96
C VAL A 52 -4.33 -2.92 -10.50
N CYS A 53 -4.51 -2.58 -9.21
CA CYS A 53 -5.85 -2.44 -8.61
C CYS A 53 -6.11 -1.11 -7.91
N GLY A 54 -5.13 -0.20 -7.87
CA GLY A 54 -5.22 1.11 -7.23
C GLY A 54 -5.17 1.09 -5.69
N ALA A 55 -5.32 -0.06 -5.04
CA ALA A 55 -5.23 -0.17 -3.59
C ALA A 55 -3.80 0.08 -3.08
N ALA A 56 -3.65 0.40 -1.79
CA ALA A 56 -2.34 0.60 -1.19
C ALA A 56 -1.44 -0.65 -1.33
N MET A 57 -0.20 -0.42 -1.72
CA MET A 57 0.88 -1.40 -1.83
C MET A 57 1.99 -0.97 -0.85
N MET A 58 2.42 -1.89 0.01
CA MET A 58 3.43 -1.63 1.01
C MET A 58 4.80 -2.17 0.60
N PRO A 59 5.90 -1.47 0.96
CA PRO A 59 7.24 -1.98 0.79
C PRO A 59 7.43 -3.26 1.60
N ARG A 60 8.06 -4.25 0.97
CA ARG A 60 8.50 -5.50 1.58
C ARG A 60 10.00 -5.51 1.64
N VAL A 61 10.50 -5.49 2.87
CA VAL A 61 11.91 -5.68 3.16
C VAL A 61 12.19 -7.17 3.26
N ARG A 62 12.74 -7.78 2.19
CA ARG A 62 13.28 -9.14 2.25
C ARG A 62 14.77 -9.01 2.59
N THR A 63 15.11 -9.19 3.87
CA THR A 63 16.49 -9.39 4.36
C THR A 63 17.51 -8.32 3.95
N GLY A 64 17.26 -7.04 4.23
CA GLY A 64 18.24 -5.96 4.02
C GLY A 64 17.70 -4.60 4.44
N PRO A 65 18.53 -3.54 4.50
CA PRO A 65 18.09 -2.20 4.92
C PRO A 65 17.27 -1.43 3.86
N ARG A 66 17.06 -1.99 2.67
CA ARG A 66 16.25 -1.38 1.60
C ARG A 66 15.11 -2.31 1.18
N PRO A 67 13.90 -1.76 0.94
CA PRO A 67 12.81 -2.50 0.31
C PRO A 67 13.27 -3.03 -1.04
N VAL A 68 13.18 -4.34 -1.24
CA VAL A 68 13.55 -5.01 -2.51
C VAL A 68 12.33 -5.32 -3.37
N ALA A 69 11.13 -5.10 -2.84
CA ALA A 69 9.87 -5.35 -3.52
C ALA A 69 8.73 -4.61 -2.81
N GLY A 70 7.59 -4.46 -3.48
CA GLY A 70 6.29 -4.12 -2.91
C GLY A 70 5.29 -5.26 -3.08
N LYS A 71 4.37 -5.43 -2.13
CA LYS A 71 3.21 -6.32 -2.31
C LYS A 71 1.92 -5.60 -1.97
N CYS A 72 0.94 -5.74 -2.85
CA CYS A 72 -0.43 -5.32 -2.57
C CYS A 72 -1.17 -6.45 -1.85
N ASP A 73 -1.75 -6.19 -0.68
CA ASP A 73 -2.54 -7.21 0.03
C ASP A 73 -3.96 -7.37 -0.52
N SER A 74 -4.41 -6.47 -1.40
CA SER A 74 -5.74 -6.53 -2.03
C SER A 74 -5.76 -7.46 -3.25
N CYS A 75 -4.94 -7.20 -4.27
CA CYS A 75 -4.86 -8.04 -5.47
C CYS A 75 -3.75 -9.10 -5.42
N ARG A 76 -2.91 -9.09 -4.37
CA ARG A 76 -1.75 -9.97 -4.19
C ARG A 76 -0.64 -9.81 -5.23
N SER A 77 -0.68 -8.77 -6.06
CA SER A 77 0.40 -8.45 -6.99
C SER A 77 1.69 -8.13 -6.23
N ILE A 78 2.81 -8.58 -6.81
CA ILE A 78 4.17 -8.33 -6.33
C ILE A 78 4.87 -7.49 -7.39
N LEU A 79 5.58 -6.45 -6.95
CA LEU A 79 6.47 -5.65 -7.76
C LEU A 79 7.87 -5.78 -7.16
N GLY A 80 8.82 -6.35 -7.88
CA GLY A 80 10.14 -6.71 -7.36
C GLY A 80 11.11 -7.05 -8.48
#